data_AF-A0A9W9DMY7-F1
#
_entry.id   AF-A0A9W9DMY7-F1
#
_cell.length_a   1.000
_cell.length_b   1.000
_cell.length_c   1.000
_cell.angle_alpha   90.00
_cell.angle_beta   90.00
_cell.angle_gamma   90.00
#
_symmetry.space_group_name_H-M   'P 1'
#
loop_
_entity.id
_entity.type
_entity.pdbx_description
1 polymer ?
#
loop_
_entity_poly.entity_id
_entity_poly.type
_entity_poly.pdbx_seq_one_letter_code
_entity_poly.pdbx_strand_id
1 'polypeptide(L)'
;MSFQCSNADFYVRSVQDNEIFMVRRQALYNSEVFRDMFTCCGEFEEILELHESADNLSALLNLLHHPPQPPTQLKRDNFNLIPKVWNDPKTVIPLPLLPSLFELADKYALPSDSVTEVLGEHLLANAPEEPVAVYVFALSQGLHRVASKTSQFLQPMANYRLEEVKMIPVEAYHRVVQLQDTRVKAMRKHLLSEEIFPHGYGYCPSHSRETTQLWHSKRMSLAVKVETLTDVAGEMEIIAYQEPVQSCAVCRKACVAAVEMLRYKCRKIPRTVDKLSS
;
A
#
# COMPACT_ATOMS: atom_id res chain seq x y z
N MET A 1 4.74 1.76 -24.61
CA MET A 1 4.27 0.52 -25.24
C MET A 1 3.46 0.92 -26.45
N SER A 2 3.71 0.35 -27.62
CA SER A 2 2.88 0.63 -28.80
C SER A 2 1.59 -0.19 -28.74
N PHE A 3 0.46 0.45 -28.99
CA PHE A 3 -0.83 -0.20 -29.05
C PHE A 3 -0.95 -1.08 -30.31
N GLN A 4 -1.54 -2.27 -30.16
CA GLN A 4 -1.85 -3.16 -31.27
C GLN A 4 -3.23 -3.77 -31.05
N CYS A 5 -4.05 -3.84 -32.11
CA CYS A 5 -5.37 -4.45 -32.06
C CYS A 5 -5.52 -5.53 -33.14
N SER A 6 -5.94 -6.72 -32.72
CA SER A 6 -6.42 -7.75 -33.64
C SER A 6 -7.86 -7.44 -34.05
N ASN A 7 -8.22 -7.68 -35.31
CA ASN A 7 -9.59 -7.51 -35.85
C ASN A 7 -10.14 -6.08 -35.70
N ALA A 8 -9.35 -5.08 -36.09
CA ALA A 8 -9.81 -3.70 -36.10
C ALA A 8 -10.91 -3.47 -37.13
N ASP A 9 -11.90 -2.67 -36.76
CA ASP A 9 -13.05 -2.26 -37.58
C ASP A 9 -13.23 -0.73 -37.60
N PHE A 10 -12.29 0.00 -36.99
CA PHE A 10 -12.36 1.44 -36.80
C PHE A 10 -10.98 2.08 -36.72
N TYR A 11 -10.88 3.39 -36.97
CA TYR A 11 -9.62 4.12 -36.92
C TYR A 11 -9.69 5.31 -35.96
N VAL A 12 -8.61 5.53 -35.21
CA VAL A 12 -8.45 6.71 -34.36
C VAL A 12 -7.14 7.39 -34.73
N ARG A 13 -7.18 8.69 -35.04
CA ARG A 13 -6.01 9.47 -35.44
C ARG A 13 -5.61 10.45 -34.32
N SER A 14 -4.34 10.44 -33.96
CA SER A 14 -3.75 11.55 -33.18
C SER A 14 -3.59 12.75 -34.12
N VAL A 15 -4.23 13.87 -33.80
CA VAL A 15 -4.12 15.08 -34.61
C VAL A 15 -2.72 15.71 -34.51
N GLN A 16 -2.08 15.59 -33.35
CA GLN A 16 -0.79 16.22 -33.09
C GLN A 16 0.35 15.53 -33.85
N ASP A 17 0.34 14.19 -33.85
CA ASP A 17 1.41 13.39 -34.44
C ASP A 17 1.03 12.81 -35.82
N ASN A 18 -0.23 12.96 -36.24
CA ASN A 18 -0.82 12.40 -37.45
C ASN A 18 -0.68 10.87 -37.55
N GLU A 19 -0.54 10.20 -36.40
CA GLU A 19 -0.47 8.73 -36.30
C GLU A 19 -1.89 8.14 -36.26
N ILE A 20 -2.10 7.02 -36.96
CA ILE A 20 -3.39 6.34 -37.07
C ILE A 20 -3.31 5.00 -36.35
N PHE A 21 -4.22 4.79 -35.42
CA PHE A 21 -4.38 3.57 -34.66
C PHE A 21 -5.60 2.80 -35.16
N MET A 22 -5.38 1.54 -35.51
CA MET A 22 -6.46 0.61 -35.88
C MET A 22 -7.05 0.02 -34.61
N VAL A 23 -8.36 0.19 -34.38
CA VAL A 23 -9.03 -0.17 -33.12
C VAL A 23 -10.31 -0.97 -33.38
N ARG A 24 -10.85 -1.59 -32.33
CA ARG A 24 -12.21 -2.13 -32.29
C ARG A 24 -13.18 -1.08 -31.73
N ARG A 25 -14.14 -0.62 -32.53
CA ARG A 25 -15.17 0.36 -32.12
C ARG A 25 -15.88 -0.07 -30.84
N GLN A 26 -16.18 -1.36 -30.72
CA GLN A 26 -16.83 -1.93 -29.53
C GLN A 26 -16.07 -1.65 -28.22
N ALA A 27 -14.74 -1.59 -28.24
CA ALA A 27 -13.97 -1.30 -27.03
C ALA A 27 -14.00 0.18 -26.65
N LEU A 28 -14.19 1.08 -27.62
CA LEU A 28 -14.34 2.51 -27.35
C LEU A 28 -15.61 2.80 -26.54
N TYR A 29 -16.68 1.99 -26.71
CA TYR A 29 -17.90 2.09 -25.89
C TYR A 29 -17.69 1.83 -24.39
N ASN A 30 -16.51 1.34 -23.98
CA ASN A 30 -16.14 1.27 -22.57
C ASN A 30 -15.92 2.67 -21.95
N SER A 31 -15.77 3.71 -22.77
CA SER A 31 -15.78 5.12 -22.34
C SER A 31 -17.19 5.71 -22.47
N GLU A 32 -17.65 6.42 -21.44
CA GLU A 32 -18.90 7.18 -21.51
C GLU A 32 -18.82 8.29 -22.56
N VAL A 33 -17.70 9.01 -22.63
CA VAL A 33 -17.48 10.07 -23.62
C VAL A 33 -17.64 9.55 -25.05
N PHE A 34 -17.01 8.42 -25.38
CA PHE A 34 -17.13 7.85 -26.73
C PHE A 34 -18.51 7.29 -27.01
N ARG A 35 -19.15 6.65 -26.02
CA ARG A 35 -20.53 6.17 -26.17
C ARG A 35 -21.50 7.30 -26.50
N ASP A 36 -21.41 8.42 -25.78
CA ASP A 36 -22.27 9.58 -25.98
C ASP A 36 -21.99 10.24 -27.33
N MET A 37 -20.71 10.37 -27.69
CA MET A 37 -20.28 10.89 -28.99
C MET A 37 -20.86 10.07 -30.16
N PHE A 38 -20.73 8.73 -30.12
CA PHE A 38 -21.27 7.87 -31.18
C PHE A 38 -22.81 7.89 -31.24
N THR A 39 -23.46 8.10 -30.10
CA THR A 39 -24.92 8.22 -30.04
C THR A 39 -25.41 9.54 -30.66
N CYS A 40 -24.67 10.63 -30.47
CA CYS A 40 -25.04 11.96 -30.96
C CYS A 40 -24.67 12.22 -32.43
N CYS A 41 -23.52 11.73 -32.89
CA CYS A 41 -22.98 12.06 -34.22
C CYS A 41 -23.34 11.04 -35.32
N GLY A 42 -23.94 9.91 -34.96
CA GLY A 42 -24.26 8.82 -35.89
C GLY A 42 -23.03 7.98 -36.27
N GLU A 43 -23.26 6.80 -36.84
CA GLU A 43 -22.20 5.80 -37.08
C GLU A 43 -21.34 6.05 -38.34
N PHE A 44 -21.55 7.16 -39.04
CA PHE A 44 -21.10 7.35 -40.43
C PHE A 44 -19.61 7.71 -40.61
N GLU A 45 -18.93 8.18 -39.57
CA GLU A 45 -17.49 8.48 -39.65
C GLU A 45 -16.67 7.22 -39.38
N GLU A 46 -15.74 6.87 -40.29
CA GLU A 46 -14.83 5.72 -40.15
C GLU A 46 -13.57 6.03 -39.33
N ILE A 47 -13.25 7.32 -39.15
CA ILE A 47 -12.04 7.80 -38.47
C ILE A 47 -12.45 8.82 -37.40
N LEU A 48 -12.03 8.57 -36.16
CA LEU A 48 -12.14 9.52 -35.06
C LEU A 48 -10.82 10.26 -34.86
N GLU A 49 -10.85 11.59 -34.90
CA GLU A 49 -9.67 12.43 -34.67
C GLU A 49 -9.63 12.94 -33.22
N LEU A 50 -8.53 12.71 -32.51
CA LEU A 50 -8.35 13.13 -31.11
C LEU A 50 -7.11 14.03 -30.96
N HIS A 51 -7.25 15.08 -30.15
CA HIS A 51 -6.15 15.96 -29.74
C HIS A 51 -5.34 15.38 -28.57
N GLU A 52 -4.91 14.14 -28.71
CA GLU A 52 -3.94 13.47 -27.83
C GLU A 52 -2.63 13.25 -28.59
N SER A 53 -1.51 13.22 -27.89
CA SER A 53 -0.27 12.70 -28.47
C SER A 53 -0.41 11.21 -28.78
N ALA A 54 0.39 10.69 -29.70
CA ALA A 54 0.44 9.28 -30.04
C ALA A 54 0.69 8.39 -28.82
N ASP A 55 1.56 8.82 -27.90
CA ASP A 55 1.85 8.09 -26.66
C ASP A 55 0.64 8.01 -25.72
N ASN A 56 -0.04 9.15 -25.49
CA ASN A 56 -1.25 9.21 -24.66
C ASN A 56 -2.38 8.40 -25.29
N LEU A 57 -2.53 8.51 -26.62
CA LEU A 57 -3.56 7.78 -27.35
C LEU A 57 -3.30 6.28 -27.31
N SER A 58 -2.05 5.85 -27.50
CA SER A 58 -1.64 4.46 -27.31
C SER A 58 -1.96 3.95 -25.90
N ALA A 59 -1.70 4.76 -24.86
CA ALA A 59 -2.03 4.40 -23.48
C ALA A 59 -3.56 4.29 -23.26
N LEU A 60 -4.34 5.26 -23.72
CA LEU A 60 -5.81 5.25 -23.66
C LEU A 60 -6.39 4.01 -24.36
N LEU A 61 -5.92 3.72 -25.56
CA LEU A 61 -6.38 2.56 -26.32
C LEU A 61 -6.01 1.25 -25.62
N ASN A 62 -4.83 1.17 -24.99
CA ASN A 62 -4.51 0.02 -24.13
C ASN A 62 -5.48 -0.10 -22.95
N LEU A 63 -5.84 1.00 -22.26
CA LEU A 63 -6.82 0.95 -21.17
C LEU A 63 -8.20 0.46 -21.63
N LEU A 64 -8.65 0.86 -22.83
CA LEU A 64 -9.96 0.51 -23.38
C LEU A 64 -10.03 -0.92 -23.90
N HIS A 65 -8.99 -1.37 -24.59
CA HIS A 65 -8.96 -2.69 -25.25
C HIS A 65 -8.42 -3.81 -24.37
N HIS A 66 -7.41 -3.49 -23.56
CA HIS A 66 -6.65 -4.44 -22.76
C HIS A 66 -6.42 -3.85 -21.36
N PRO A 67 -7.52 -3.60 -20.61
CA PRO A 67 -7.42 -2.99 -19.29
C PRO A 67 -6.43 -3.78 -18.42
N PRO A 68 -5.60 -3.07 -17.63
CA PRO A 68 -4.58 -3.71 -16.82
C PRO A 68 -5.21 -4.72 -15.86
N GLN A 69 -4.47 -5.78 -15.56
CA GLN A 69 -4.87 -6.73 -14.53
C GLN A 69 -4.29 -6.30 -13.19
N PRO A 70 -4.97 -6.57 -12.06
CA PRO A 70 -4.43 -6.36 -10.73
C PRO A 70 -2.99 -6.86 -10.55
N PRO A 71 -2.15 -6.16 -9.74
CA PRO A 71 -0.83 -6.64 -9.38
C PRO A 71 -0.86 -8.07 -8.84
N THR A 72 0.05 -8.91 -9.32
CA THR A 72 0.16 -10.29 -8.83
C THR A 72 0.86 -10.30 -7.48
N GLN A 73 0.18 -10.80 -6.44
CA GLN A 73 0.76 -10.91 -5.10
C GLN A 73 1.68 -12.12 -4.99
N LEU A 74 2.95 -11.88 -4.67
CA LEU A 74 3.87 -12.89 -4.18
C LEU A 74 3.49 -13.27 -2.74
N LYS A 75 3.75 -14.53 -2.35
CA LYS A 75 3.29 -15.13 -1.09
C LYS A 75 3.33 -14.16 0.08
N ARG A 76 2.18 -13.97 0.72
CA ARG A 76 2.00 -13.12 1.89
C ARG A 76 2.71 -13.73 3.10
N ASP A 77 3.69 -13.03 3.65
CA ASP A 77 4.25 -13.39 4.94
C ASP A 77 3.26 -12.98 6.05
N ASN A 78 2.61 -13.98 6.64
CA ASN A 78 1.63 -13.80 7.70
C ASN A 78 2.27 -13.58 9.07
N PHE A 79 3.60 -13.70 9.20
CA PHE A 79 4.30 -13.64 10.49
C PHE A 79 4.72 -12.22 10.87
N ASN A 80 5.00 -11.36 9.90
CA ASN A 80 5.44 -9.99 10.18
C ASN A 80 4.32 -9.13 10.78
N LEU A 81 4.70 -8.22 11.69
CA LEU A 81 3.75 -7.23 12.18
C LEU A 81 3.23 -6.40 11.01
N ILE A 82 4.05 -5.95 10.06
CA ILE A 82 3.56 -5.33 8.82
C ILE A 82 3.37 -6.46 7.79
N PRO A 83 2.13 -6.78 7.34
CA PRO A 83 1.94 -7.70 6.24
C PRO A 83 2.53 -7.03 5.01
N LYS A 84 3.79 -7.36 4.71
CA LYS A 84 4.42 -6.95 3.46
C LYS A 84 3.72 -7.77 2.38
N VAL A 85 2.76 -7.14 1.71
CA VAL A 85 2.25 -7.66 0.44
C VAL A 85 3.33 -7.35 -0.57
N TRP A 86 4.06 -8.37 -0.98
CA TRP A 86 5.04 -8.25 -2.05
C TRP A 86 4.30 -8.46 -3.34
N ASN A 87 4.34 -7.50 -4.25
CA ASN A 87 3.79 -7.69 -5.60
C ASN A 87 4.93 -8.08 -6.54
N ASP A 88 4.63 -8.89 -7.55
CA ASP A 88 5.59 -9.17 -8.62
C ASP A 88 5.89 -7.86 -9.35
N PRO A 89 7.13 -7.34 -9.30
CA PRO A 89 7.49 -6.07 -9.92
C PRO A 89 7.20 -6.04 -11.43
N LYS A 90 7.16 -7.19 -12.10
CA LYS A 90 6.86 -7.28 -13.54
C LYS A 90 5.39 -7.00 -13.87
N THR A 91 4.52 -7.08 -12.87
CA THR A 91 3.07 -6.89 -13.02
C THR A 91 2.59 -5.54 -12.49
N VAL A 92 3.46 -4.80 -11.79
CA VAL A 92 3.11 -3.50 -11.22
C VAL A 92 3.37 -2.41 -12.26
N ILE A 93 2.37 -1.57 -12.53
CA ILE A 93 2.58 -0.34 -13.28
C ILE A 93 3.41 0.62 -12.42
N PRO A 94 4.58 1.08 -12.90
CA PRO A 94 5.43 2.00 -12.16
C PRO A 94 4.76 3.33 -11.86
N LEU A 95 5.04 3.90 -10.69
CA LEU A 95 4.45 5.16 -10.23
C LEU A 95 4.54 6.32 -11.25
N PRO A 96 5.66 6.55 -11.97
CA PRO A 96 5.74 7.65 -12.93
C PRO A 96 4.73 7.59 -14.08
N LEU A 97 4.19 6.41 -14.40
CA LEU A 97 3.19 6.23 -15.45
C LEU A 97 1.76 6.35 -14.95
N LEU A 98 1.51 6.16 -13.65
CA LEU A 98 0.16 6.15 -13.10
C LEU A 98 -0.57 7.50 -13.25
N PRO A 99 0.05 8.68 -13.00
CA PRO A 99 -0.63 9.96 -13.13
C PRO A 99 -1.30 10.17 -14.49
N SER A 100 -0.58 9.91 -15.59
CA SER A 100 -1.14 10.07 -16.94
C SER A 100 -2.26 9.07 -17.22
N LEU A 101 -2.17 7.83 -16.70
CA LEU A 101 -3.24 6.84 -16.84
C LEU A 101 -4.51 7.24 -16.08
N PHE A 102 -4.38 7.83 -14.89
CA PHE A 102 -5.53 8.39 -14.15
C PHE A 102 -6.11 9.61 -14.86
N GLU A 103 -5.29 10.51 -15.38
CA GLU A 103 -5.76 11.67 -16.17
C GLU A 103 -6.53 11.22 -17.42
N LEU A 104 -6.06 10.20 -18.13
CA LEU A 104 -6.78 9.61 -19.27
C LEU A 104 -8.07 8.94 -18.83
N ALA A 105 -8.06 8.21 -17.71
CA ALA A 105 -9.25 7.55 -17.19
C ALA A 105 -10.34 8.57 -16.81
N ASP A 106 -9.97 9.68 -16.19
CA ASP A 106 -10.86 10.78 -15.84
C ASP A 106 -11.37 11.52 -17.09
N LYS A 107 -10.46 11.97 -17.96
CA LYS A 107 -10.78 12.72 -19.18
C LYS A 107 -11.75 11.99 -20.10
N TYR A 108 -11.60 10.67 -20.22
CA TYR A 108 -12.45 9.83 -21.07
C TYR A 108 -13.55 9.10 -20.29
N ALA A 109 -13.79 9.46 -19.03
CA ALA A 109 -14.83 8.88 -18.17
C ALA A 109 -14.84 7.34 -18.26
N LEU A 110 -13.68 6.73 -18.04
CA LEU A 110 -13.56 5.28 -17.99
C LEU A 110 -14.25 4.75 -16.72
N PRO A 111 -14.79 3.52 -16.74
CA PRO A 111 -15.63 3.04 -15.65
C PRO A 111 -14.82 2.91 -14.36
N SER A 112 -15.26 3.61 -13.33
CA SER A 112 -14.61 3.62 -12.01
C SER A 112 -14.42 2.22 -11.45
N ASP A 113 -15.45 1.39 -11.60
CA ASP A 113 -15.59 0.06 -10.99
C ASP A 113 -14.70 -1.01 -11.63
N SER A 114 -13.90 -0.64 -12.65
CA SER A 114 -12.96 -1.58 -13.29
C SER A 114 -11.58 -0.96 -13.48
N VAL A 115 -11.46 0.09 -14.30
CA VAL A 115 -10.14 0.63 -14.67
C VAL A 115 -9.54 1.43 -13.51
N THR A 116 -10.29 2.40 -12.98
CA THR A 116 -9.80 3.29 -11.92
C THR A 116 -9.50 2.53 -10.63
N GLU A 117 -10.34 1.55 -10.27
CA GLU A 117 -10.07 0.66 -9.13
C GLU A 117 -8.77 -0.13 -9.31
N VAL A 118 -8.55 -0.76 -10.48
CA VAL A 118 -7.32 -1.52 -10.75
C VAL A 118 -6.09 -0.61 -10.79
N LEU A 119 -6.18 0.57 -11.40
CA LEU A 119 -5.11 1.58 -11.33
C LEU A 119 -4.81 1.97 -9.87
N GLY A 120 -5.84 2.05 -9.02
CA GLY A 120 -5.71 2.26 -7.58
C GLY A 120 -4.97 1.12 -6.86
N GLU A 121 -5.12 -0.13 -7.32
CA GLU A 121 -4.36 -1.27 -6.80
C GLU A 121 -2.88 -1.22 -7.21
N HIS A 122 -2.58 -0.84 -8.46
CA HIS A 122 -1.20 -0.58 -8.89
C HIS A 122 -0.58 0.57 -8.12
N LEU A 123 -1.32 1.66 -7.90
CA LEU A 123 -0.89 2.78 -7.08
C LEU A 123 -0.54 2.32 -5.65
N LEU A 124 -1.41 1.54 -5.03
CA LEU A 124 -1.15 0.96 -3.71
C LEU A 124 0.04 0.00 -3.70
N ALA A 125 0.30 -0.74 -4.79
CA ALA A 125 1.43 -1.64 -4.90
C ALA A 125 2.79 -0.92 -4.81
N ASN A 126 2.84 0.36 -5.18
CA ASN A 126 4.04 1.21 -5.06
C ASN A 126 4.20 1.81 -3.64
N ALA A 127 3.17 1.73 -2.78
CA ALA A 127 3.16 2.36 -1.46
C ALA A 127 4.30 1.95 -0.51
N PRO A 128 4.80 0.69 -0.48
CA PRO A 128 5.89 0.32 0.42
C PRO A 128 7.21 1.05 0.13
N GLU A 129 7.48 1.37 -1.14
CA GLU A 129 8.73 2.02 -1.59
C GLU A 129 8.57 3.54 -1.65
N GLU A 130 7.41 4.03 -2.12
CA GLU A 130 7.15 5.47 -2.32
C GLU A 130 5.90 5.96 -1.56
N PRO A 131 5.84 5.79 -0.21
CA PRO A 131 4.61 5.98 0.55
C PRO A 131 4.06 7.41 0.51
N VAL A 132 4.92 8.44 0.53
CA VAL A 132 4.47 9.84 0.53
C VAL A 132 3.89 10.23 -0.83
N ALA A 133 4.61 9.92 -1.92
CA ALA A 133 4.16 10.22 -3.27
C ALA A 133 2.81 9.55 -3.56
N VAL A 134 2.68 8.26 -3.21
CA VAL A 134 1.43 7.51 -3.34
C VAL A 134 0.31 8.11 -2.48
N TYR A 135 0.60 8.50 -1.24
CA TYR A 135 -0.40 9.07 -0.32
C TYR A 135 -0.93 10.41 -0.82
N VAL A 136 -0.03 11.32 -1.21
CA VAL A 136 -0.37 12.64 -1.76
C VAL A 136 -1.18 12.49 -3.04
N PHE A 137 -0.73 11.65 -3.97
CA PHE A 137 -1.42 11.44 -5.22
C PHE A 137 -2.82 10.85 -4.99
N ALA A 138 -2.93 9.81 -4.16
CA ALA A 138 -4.22 9.22 -3.82
C ALA A 138 -5.19 10.24 -3.18
N LEU A 139 -4.70 11.16 -2.34
CA LEU A 139 -5.52 12.24 -1.80
C LEU A 139 -5.98 13.22 -2.88
N SER A 140 -5.09 13.63 -3.78
CA SER A 140 -5.45 14.56 -4.88
C SER A 140 -6.49 13.99 -5.84
N GLN A 141 -6.51 12.66 -6.00
CA GLN A 141 -7.46 11.95 -6.87
C GLN A 141 -8.72 11.46 -6.12
N GLY A 142 -8.90 11.83 -4.85
CA GLY A 142 -10.06 11.39 -4.04
C GLY A 142 -10.08 9.89 -3.72
N LEU A 143 -8.96 9.17 -3.92
CA LEU A 143 -8.83 7.73 -3.68
C LEU A 143 -8.62 7.42 -2.19
N HIS A 144 -9.61 7.77 -1.35
CA HIS A 144 -9.51 7.71 0.11
C HIS A 144 -9.15 6.32 0.65
N ARG A 145 -9.61 5.24 0.00
CA ARG A 145 -9.26 3.86 0.37
C ARG A 145 -7.78 3.57 0.14
N VAL A 146 -7.21 4.04 -0.98
CA VAL A 146 -5.78 3.88 -1.29
C VAL A 146 -4.96 4.72 -0.32
N ALA A 147 -5.29 6.00 -0.15
CA ALA A 147 -4.62 6.88 0.82
C ALA A 147 -4.63 6.29 2.23
N SER A 148 -5.78 5.80 2.70
CA SER A 148 -5.92 5.14 4.00
C SER A 148 -4.99 3.94 4.13
N LYS A 149 -4.98 3.03 3.15
CA LYS A 149 -4.08 1.87 3.17
C LYS A 149 -2.61 2.27 3.07
N THR A 150 -2.27 3.30 2.31
CA THR A 150 -0.89 3.81 2.17
C THR A 150 -0.36 4.37 3.48
N SER A 151 -1.22 4.97 4.33
CA SER A 151 -0.81 5.57 5.60
C SER A 151 -0.09 4.60 6.56
N GLN A 152 -0.26 3.28 6.38
CA GLN A 152 0.45 2.28 7.18
C GLN A 152 1.95 2.16 6.87
N PHE A 153 2.38 2.66 5.71
CA PHE A 153 3.77 2.62 5.23
C PHE A 153 4.51 3.94 5.45
N LEU A 154 3.80 4.99 5.88
CA LEU A 154 4.42 6.28 6.19
C LEU A 154 5.34 6.15 7.41
N GLN A 155 6.58 6.60 7.22
CA GLN A 155 7.56 6.83 8.28
C GLN A 155 7.06 7.94 9.21
N PRO A 156 7.61 8.07 10.44
CA PRO A 156 7.36 9.23 11.28
C PRO A 156 7.42 10.54 10.47
N MET A 157 6.40 11.39 10.57
CA MET A 157 6.31 12.57 9.70
C MET A 157 7.52 13.50 9.81
N ALA A 158 8.19 13.50 10.97
CA ALA A 158 9.42 14.23 11.23
C ALA A 158 10.63 13.77 10.37
N ASN A 159 10.56 12.58 9.74
CA ASN A 159 11.64 12.05 8.91
C ASN A 159 11.55 12.52 7.45
N TYR A 160 10.44 13.13 7.04
CA TYR A 160 10.24 13.63 5.69
C TYR A 160 10.70 15.08 5.56
N ARG A 161 11.08 15.47 4.34
CA ARG A 161 11.43 16.86 4.04
C ARG A 161 10.17 17.72 4.02
N LEU A 162 10.35 19.02 4.31
CA LEU A 162 9.24 19.96 4.34
C LEU A 162 8.50 20.02 2.99
N GLU A 163 9.23 19.93 1.88
CA GLU A 163 8.69 19.97 0.52
C GLU A 163 7.74 18.79 0.24
N GLU A 164 8.08 17.61 0.75
CA GLU A 164 7.26 16.39 0.59
C GLU A 164 5.98 16.48 1.42
N VAL A 165 6.10 16.96 2.66
CA VAL A 165 4.98 17.07 3.61
C VAL A 165 4.04 18.20 3.24
N LYS A 166 4.54 19.29 2.68
CA LYS A 166 3.74 20.47 2.28
C LYS A 166 2.66 20.13 1.25
N MET A 167 2.85 19.06 0.47
CA MET A 167 1.87 18.58 -0.50
C MET A 167 0.68 17.86 0.15
N ILE A 168 0.78 17.50 1.43
CA ILE A 168 -0.29 16.83 2.18
C ILE A 168 -1.22 17.89 2.76
N PRO A 169 -2.55 17.81 2.51
CA PRO A 169 -3.53 18.66 3.18
C PRO A 169 -3.41 18.60 4.71
N VAL A 170 -3.60 19.74 5.38
CA VAL A 170 -3.36 19.88 6.83
C VAL A 170 -4.15 18.86 7.66
N GLU A 171 -5.40 18.62 7.30
CA GLU A 171 -6.28 17.67 7.98
C GLU A 171 -5.75 16.24 7.82
N ALA A 172 -5.32 15.88 6.61
CA ALA A 172 -4.76 14.56 6.32
C ALA A 172 -3.41 14.36 7.02
N TYR A 173 -2.57 15.39 7.07
CA TYR A 173 -1.33 15.40 7.83
C TYR A 173 -1.59 15.14 9.32
N HIS A 174 -2.52 15.90 9.92
CA HIS A 174 -2.86 15.77 11.33
C HIS A 174 -3.37 14.36 11.67
N ARG A 175 -4.22 13.77 10.82
CA ARG A 175 -4.67 12.38 11.00
C ARG A 175 -3.52 11.38 10.98
N VAL A 176 -2.54 11.55 10.09
CA VAL A 176 -1.35 10.68 10.08
C VAL A 176 -0.56 10.85 11.38
N VAL A 177 -0.33 12.08 11.85
CA VAL A 177 0.38 12.31 13.13
C VAL A 177 -0.36 11.67 14.31
N GLN A 178 -1.70 11.78 14.36
CA GLN A 178 -2.52 11.11 15.37
C GLN A 178 -2.39 9.58 15.32
N LEU A 179 -2.38 8.99 14.11
CA LEU A 179 -2.15 7.56 13.92
C LEU A 179 -0.78 7.15 14.47
N GLN A 180 0.27 7.91 14.13
CA GLN A 180 1.64 7.62 14.54
C GLN A 180 1.80 7.68 16.06
N ASP A 181 1.30 8.74 16.70
CA ASP A 181 1.31 8.90 18.16
C ASP A 181 0.53 7.79 18.87
N THR A 182 -0.69 7.48 18.39
CA THR A 182 -1.52 6.39 18.92
C THR A 182 -0.79 5.06 18.86
N ARG A 183 -0.15 4.77 17.71
CA ARG A 183 0.60 3.53 17.50
C ARG A 183 1.78 3.43 18.45
N VAL A 184 2.61 4.46 18.53
CA VAL A 184 3.80 4.46 19.40
C VAL A 184 3.40 4.29 20.86
N LYS A 185 2.39 5.02 21.33
CA LYS A 185 1.89 4.89 22.71
C LYS A 185 1.35 3.49 23.01
N ALA A 186 0.53 2.93 22.11
CA ALA A 186 -0.03 1.58 22.29
C ALA A 186 1.05 0.50 22.26
N MET A 187 2.02 0.58 21.33
CA MET A 187 3.15 -0.35 21.26
C MET A 187 4.00 -0.30 22.52
N ARG A 188 4.36 0.90 23.00
CA ARG A 188 5.11 1.08 24.26
C ARG A 188 4.33 0.53 25.45
N LYS A 189 3.03 0.80 25.53
CA LYS A 189 2.16 0.28 26.59
C LYS A 189 2.18 -1.25 26.59
N HIS A 190 1.93 -1.89 25.46
CA HIS A 190 1.94 -3.35 25.36
C HIS A 190 3.30 -3.94 25.70
N LEU A 191 4.37 -3.39 25.12
CA LEU A 191 5.75 -3.80 25.40
C LEU A 191 6.04 -3.77 26.90
N LEU A 192 5.80 -2.63 27.56
CA LEU A 192 6.12 -2.44 28.98
C LEU A 192 5.22 -3.25 29.93
N SER A 193 4.00 -3.59 29.49
CA SER A 193 3.08 -4.41 30.26
C SER A 193 3.34 -5.92 30.17
N GLU A 194 4.09 -6.38 29.18
CA GLU A 194 4.27 -7.82 28.96
C GLU A 194 5.33 -8.40 29.90
N GLU A 195 4.99 -9.54 30.50
CA GLU A 195 5.86 -10.35 31.34
C GLU A 195 6.28 -11.62 30.61
N ILE A 196 7.50 -12.08 30.89
CA ILE A 196 8.02 -13.33 30.32
C ILE A 196 7.33 -14.58 30.90
N PHE A 197 6.83 -14.49 32.14
CA PHE A 197 6.12 -15.56 32.85
C PHE A 197 4.78 -15.05 33.39
N PRO A 198 3.77 -14.79 32.54
CA PRO A 198 2.51 -14.22 32.97
C PRO A 198 1.82 -15.14 33.98
N HIS A 199 1.49 -14.62 35.16
CA HIS A 199 0.91 -15.39 36.28
C HIS A 199 1.72 -16.65 36.68
N GLY A 200 3.02 -16.69 36.39
CA GLY A 200 3.88 -17.85 36.63
C GLY A 200 3.80 -18.97 35.58
N TYR A 201 3.03 -18.81 34.51
CA TYR A 201 3.02 -19.77 33.41
C TYR A 201 4.38 -19.81 32.70
N GLY A 202 4.89 -21.02 32.48
CA GLY A 202 6.20 -21.23 31.85
C GLY A 202 7.39 -20.93 32.76
N TYR A 203 7.16 -20.73 34.06
CA TYR A 203 8.22 -20.48 35.04
C TYR A 203 9.30 -21.57 35.03
N CYS A 204 10.56 -21.13 34.97
CA CYS A 204 11.73 -22.02 35.04
C CYS A 204 12.44 -21.81 36.40
N PRO A 205 12.41 -22.78 37.32
CA PRO A 205 13.05 -22.63 38.62
C PRO A 205 14.56 -22.34 38.52
N SER A 206 15.24 -22.95 37.55
CA SER A 206 16.69 -22.84 37.39
C SER A 206 17.16 -21.50 36.84
N HIS A 207 16.33 -20.80 36.06
CA HIS A 207 16.75 -19.66 35.25
C HIS A 207 15.79 -18.47 35.28
N SER A 208 14.78 -18.50 36.16
CA SER A 208 13.71 -17.50 36.18
C SER A 208 14.23 -16.09 36.38
N ARG A 209 15.24 -15.91 37.24
CA ARG A 209 15.83 -14.61 37.55
C ARG A 209 16.56 -14.03 36.33
N GLU A 210 17.46 -14.81 35.74
CA GLU A 210 18.26 -14.40 34.58
C GLU A 210 17.35 -14.11 33.38
N THR A 211 16.38 -14.99 33.12
CA THR A 211 15.42 -14.85 32.01
C THR A 211 14.55 -13.62 32.18
N THR A 212 14.06 -13.34 33.39
CA THR A 212 13.27 -12.14 33.69
C THR A 212 14.10 -10.87 33.54
N GLN A 213 15.35 -10.88 34.01
CA GLN A 213 16.26 -9.75 33.90
C GLN A 213 16.60 -9.44 32.44
N LEU A 214 16.85 -10.48 31.64
CA LEU A 214 17.10 -10.36 30.21
C LEU A 214 15.89 -9.78 29.47
N TRP A 215 14.70 -10.33 29.73
CA TRP A 215 13.44 -9.82 29.19
C TRP A 215 13.22 -8.35 29.55
N HIS A 216 13.35 -8.02 30.83
CA HIS A 216 13.17 -6.67 31.33
C HIS A 216 14.17 -5.69 30.69
N SER A 217 15.45 -6.05 30.62
CA SER A 217 16.48 -5.19 30.04
C SER A 217 16.21 -4.87 28.57
N LYS A 218 15.93 -5.90 27.74
CA LYS A 218 15.60 -5.70 26.32
C LYS A 218 14.30 -4.90 26.16
N ARG A 219 13.28 -5.18 26.96
CA ARG A 219 11.99 -4.45 26.97
C ARG A 219 12.18 -2.96 27.26
N MET A 220 12.95 -2.61 28.29
CA MET A 220 13.23 -1.23 28.66
C MET A 220 14.08 -0.52 27.59
N SER A 221 15.10 -1.21 27.06
CA SER A 221 15.95 -0.68 25.98
C SER A 221 15.17 -0.44 24.68
N LEU A 222 14.23 -1.33 24.35
CA LEU A 222 13.39 -1.21 23.15
C LEU A 222 12.34 -0.12 23.32
N ALA A 223 11.75 0.04 24.51
CA ALA A 223 10.67 1.01 24.76
C ALA A 223 11.04 2.45 24.36
N VAL A 224 12.28 2.86 24.57
CA VAL A 224 12.76 4.20 24.18
C VAL A 224 13.01 4.35 22.67
N LYS A 225 13.13 3.23 21.94
CA LYS A 225 13.37 3.18 20.49
C LYS A 225 12.13 2.86 19.66
N VAL A 226 10.98 2.65 20.31
CA VAL A 226 9.72 2.36 19.58
C VAL A 226 9.31 3.58 18.76
N GLU A 227 9.13 3.35 17.47
CA GLU A 227 8.60 4.26 16.45
C GLU A 227 7.42 3.61 15.72
N THR A 228 6.77 4.36 14.81
CA THR A 228 5.53 3.96 14.11
C THR A 228 5.59 2.58 13.45
N LEU A 229 6.73 2.24 12.85
CA LEU A 229 6.90 1.04 12.03
C LEU A 229 7.72 -0.07 12.72
N THR A 230 8.09 0.10 14.00
CA THR A 230 8.88 -0.88 14.74
C THR A 230 8.14 -2.22 14.85
N ASP A 231 8.80 -3.32 14.46
CA ASP A 231 8.34 -4.68 14.77
C ASP A 231 8.73 -5.05 16.20
N VAL A 232 7.92 -4.62 17.18
CA VAL A 232 8.21 -4.83 18.61
C VAL A 232 8.38 -6.31 18.95
N ALA A 233 7.59 -7.20 18.34
CA ALA A 233 7.66 -8.62 18.63
C ALA A 233 8.93 -9.25 18.03
N GLY A 234 9.22 -8.94 16.76
CA GLY A 234 10.46 -9.39 16.10
C GLY A 234 11.71 -8.87 16.81
N GLU A 235 11.70 -7.63 17.30
CA GLU A 235 12.79 -7.08 18.12
C GLU A 235 13.00 -7.82 19.43
N MET A 236 11.92 -8.28 20.08
CA MET A 236 12.00 -9.07 21.32
C MET A 236 12.41 -10.52 21.09
N GLU A 237 12.20 -11.06 19.88
CA GLU A 237 12.53 -12.44 19.51
C GLU A 237 14.03 -12.74 19.64
N ILE A 238 14.89 -11.73 19.56
CA ILE A 238 16.34 -11.88 19.74
C ILE A 238 16.73 -12.50 21.10
N ILE A 239 15.86 -12.40 22.11
CA ILE A 239 16.05 -13.01 23.43
C ILE A 239 16.12 -14.53 23.33
N ALA A 240 15.40 -15.13 22.37
CA ALA A 240 15.37 -16.58 22.19
C ALA A 240 16.73 -17.18 21.81
N TYR A 241 17.68 -16.33 21.39
CA TYR A 241 19.04 -16.71 20.99
C TYR A 241 20.11 -16.33 22.02
N GLN A 242 19.70 -15.97 23.25
CA GLN A 242 20.61 -15.59 24.32
C GLN A 242 20.51 -16.56 25.49
N GLU A 243 21.61 -16.81 26.19
CA GLU A 243 21.62 -17.63 27.40
C GLU A 243 20.87 -16.92 28.56
N PRO A 244 20.12 -17.64 29.40
CA PRO A 244 19.88 -19.10 29.40
C PRO A 244 18.73 -19.55 28.48
N VAL A 245 18.06 -18.62 27.78
CA VAL A 245 16.86 -18.90 26.97
C VAL A 245 17.16 -19.82 25.80
N GLN A 246 18.32 -19.67 25.17
CA GLN A 246 18.76 -20.48 24.03
C GLN A 246 18.90 -21.96 24.39
N SER A 247 19.54 -22.27 25.52
CA SER A 247 19.85 -23.64 25.93
C SER A 247 18.74 -24.30 26.77
N CYS A 248 17.88 -23.51 27.44
CA CYS A 248 16.82 -24.04 28.28
C CYS A 248 15.46 -24.11 27.54
N ALA A 249 14.98 -25.33 27.27
CA ALA A 249 13.71 -25.54 26.56
C ALA A 249 12.49 -24.87 27.24
N VAL A 250 12.46 -24.82 28.57
CA VAL A 250 11.38 -24.16 29.32
C VAL A 250 11.40 -22.65 29.11
N CYS A 251 12.57 -22.01 29.29
CA CYS A 251 12.74 -20.58 29.04
C CYS A 251 12.47 -20.21 27.59
N ARG A 252 12.92 -21.03 26.63
CA ARG A 252 12.66 -20.82 25.21
C ARG A 252 11.17 -20.83 24.91
N LYS A 253 10.44 -21.81 25.43
CA LYS A 253 8.98 -21.92 25.26
C LYS A 253 8.25 -20.70 25.84
N ALA A 254 8.65 -20.25 27.04
CA ALA A 254 8.10 -19.04 27.65
C ALA A 254 8.38 -17.79 26.82
N CYS A 255 9.61 -17.63 26.33
CA CYS A 255 10.01 -16.52 25.46
C CYS A 255 9.19 -16.48 24.16
N VAL A 256 9.06 -17.61 23.47
CA VAL A 256 8.26 -17.70 22.24
C VAL A 256 6.80 -17.31 22.54
N ALA A 257 6.20 -17.85 23.61
CA ALA A 257 4.82 -17.53 23.96
C ALA A 257 4.62 -16.03 24.30
N ALA A 258 5.55 -15.42 25.03
CA ALA A 258 5.49 -13.99 25.35
C ALA A 258 5.66 -13.12 24.09
N VAL A 259 6.55 -13.49 23.18
CA VAL A 259 6.73 -12.81 21.89
C VAL A 259 5.49 -12.95 21.00
N GLU A 260 4.87 -14.14 20.93
CA GLU A 260 3.61 -14.33 20.21
C GLU A 260 2.47 -13.48 20.80
N MET A 261 2.41 -13.35 22.13
CA MET A 261 1.42 -12.51 22.80
C MET A 261 1.63 -11.03 22.47
N LEU A 262 2.89 -10.54 22.47
CA LEU A 262 3.21 -9.19 22.00
C LEU A 262 2.79 -9.00 20.55
N ARG A 263 3.11 -9.97 19.67
CA ARG A 263 2.73 -9.93 18.26
C ARG A 263 1.21 -9.82 18.10
N TYR A 264 0.46 -10.62 18.85
CA TYR A 264 -1.01 -10.58 18.87
C TYR A 264 -1.54 -9.22 19.33
N LYS A 265 -1.03 -8.67 20.43
CA LYS A 265 -1.45 -7.35 20.95
C LYS A 265 -1.12 -6.24 19.96
N CYS A 266 0.10 -6.22 19.40
CA CYS A 266 0.53 -5.24 18.42
C CYS A 266 -0.24 -5.32 17.08
N ARG A 267 -0.79 -6.49 16.71
CA ARG A 267 -1.68 -6.63 15.53
C ARG A 267 -3.01 -5.90 15.68
N LYS A 268 -3.49 -5.69 16.91
CA LYS A 268 -4.76 -4.99 17.18
C LYS A 268 -4.64 -3.47 17.16
N ILE A 269 -3.43 -2.92 17.18
CA ILE A 269 -3.23 -1.48 17.14
C ILE A 269 -3.67 -0.93 15.76
N PRO A 270 -4.41 0.20 15.70
CA PRO A 270 -4.77 0.84 14.45
C PRO A 270 -3.58 1.07 13.53
N ARG A 271 -3.76 0.84 12.22
CA ARG A 271 -2.66 0.93 11.24
C ARG A 271 -2.87 1.89 10.10
N THR A 272 -4.11 2.26 9.90
CA THR A 272 -4.59 3.07 8.81
C THR A 272 -5.43 4.19 9.42
N VAL A 273 -5.41 5.36 8.79
CA VAL A 273 -6.06 6.57 9.34
C VAL A 273 -7.58 6.45 9.48
N ASP A 274 -8.22 5.54 8.76
CA ASP A 274 -9.65 5.20 8.89
C ASP A 274 -9.99 4.49 10.21
N LYS A 275 -9.01 3.83 10.85
CA LYS A 275 -9.19 3.08 12.12
C LYS A 275 -8.93 3.92 13.38
N LEU A 276 -8.78 5.24 13.25
CA LEU A 276 -8.54 6.13 14.39
C LEU A 276 -9.81 6.46 15.20
N SER A 277 -10.98 6.29 14.58
CA SER A 277 -12.29 6.70 15.13
C SER A 277 -13.23 5.53 15.40
N SER A 278 -12.69 4.30 15.48
CA SER A 278 -13.41 3.06 15.78
C SER A 278 -13.05 2.52 17.15
#